data_AF-A0A2I0Q6Q0-F1
#
_entry.id   AF-A0A2I0Q6Q0-F1
#
_cell.length_a   1.000
_cell.length_b   1.000
_cell.length_c   1.000
_cell.angle_alpha   90.00
_cell.angle_beta   90.00
_cell.angle_gamma   90.00
#
_symmetry.space_group_name_H-M   'P 1'
#
loop_
_entity.id
_entity.type
_entity.pdbx_description
1 polymer ?
#
loop_
_entity_poly.entity_id
_entity_poly.type
_entity_poly.pdbx_seq_one_letter_code
_entity_poly.pdbx_strand_id
1 'polypeptide(L)'
;MQRKIINFTKMSGSGNDFIVINNRNKIVKNASAFAKKYCNREGVDGLLLLEKSRQNRSDFKMVYYNSDGSHASFCGNGARCISLFAYLNKIAPSKMSFESDAGLISAEIKNNLKCHCESRPVGSWQSQTVKVKMPAPKNFKMDFDLTADNKNFEAYFVHTGVPHTVIFV
;
A
#
# COMPACT_ATOMS: atom_id res chain seq x y z
N MET A 1 19.63 16.42 -21.42
CA MET A 1 19.02 15.28 -20.71
C MET A 1 17.61 15.05 -21.26
N GLN A 2 17.31 13.84 -21.74
CA GLN A 2 16.00 13.52 -22.30
C GLN A 2 14.95 13.44 -21.19
N ARG A 3 13.85 14.21 -21.30
CA ARG A 3 12.74 14.13 -20.35
C ARG A 3 12.00 12.81 -20.56
N LYS A 4 11.94 11.98 -19.52
CA LYS A 4 11.22 10.71 -19.53
C LYS A 4 9.84 10.90 -18.91
N ILE A 5 8.79 10.59 -19.66
CA ILE A 5 7.41 10.59 -19.17
C ILE A 5 7.17 9.28 -18.42
N ILE A 6 6.63 9.38 -17.20
CA ILE A 6 6.27 8.23 -16.37
C ILE A 6 4.78 8.34 -16.07
N ASN A 7 4.02 7.37 -16.55
CA ASN A 7 2.60 7.26 -16.24
C ASN A 7 2.43 6.70 -14.83
N PHE A 8 1.51 7.28 -14.06
CA PHE A 8 1.14 6.81 -12.73
C PHE A 8 -0.38 6.91 -12.54
N THR A 9 -0.88 6.20 -11.53
CA THR A 9 -2.27 6.29 -11.10
C THR A 9 -2.29 6.76 -9.64
N LYS A 10 -3.03 7.82 -9.34
CA LYS A 10 -3.31 8.21 -7.95
C LYS A 10 -4.44 7.33 -7.42
N MET A 11 -4.22 6.68 -6.30
CA MET A 11 -5.21 5.79 -5.67
C MET A 11 -5.30 6.08 -4.18
N SER A 12 -6.51 5.96 -3.62
CA SER A 12 -6.75 6.11 -2.19
C SER A 12 -7.27 4.81 -1.59
N GLY A 13 -6.76 4.44 -0.42
CA GLY A 13 -7.20 3.29 0.36
C GLY A 13 -7.54 3.74 1.77
N SER A 14 -8.84 3.85 2.08
CA SER A 14 -9.33 4.31 3.39
C SER A 14 -8.74 5.67 3.82
N GLY A 15 -8.62 6.61 2.88
CA GLY A 15 -8.11 7.96 3.13
C GLY A 15 -6.58 8.11 3.02
N ASN A 16 -5.84 7.01 2.77
CA ASN A 16 -4.40 7.09 2.52
C ASN A 16 -4.13 7.06 1.01
N ASP A 17 -3.42 8.05 0.50
CA ASP A 17 -3.21 8.31 -0.92
C ASP A 17 -1.84 7.82 -1.40
N PHE A 18 -1.80 7.23 -2.59
CA PHE A 18 -0.59 6.68 -3.18
C PHE A 18 -0.44 7.07 -4.65
N ILE A 19 0.81 7.30 -5.05
CA ILE A 19 1.23 7.17 -6.45
C ILE A 19 1.47 5.68 -6.71
N VAL A 20 0.75 5.09 -7.67
CA VAL A 20 0.92 3.69 -8.09
C VAL A 20 1.51 3.62 -9.50
N ILE A 21 2.61 2.90 -9.67
CA ILE A 21 3.33 2.79 -10.95
C ILE A 21 3.56 1.32 -11.31
N ASN A 22 3.26 0.98 -12.58
CA ASN A 22 3.71 -0.28 -13.18
C ASN A 22 5.22 -0.21 -13.45
N ASN A 23 6.02 -0.69 -12.50
CA ASN A 23 7.48 -0.67 -12.56
C ASN A 23 8.08 -2.03 -12.98
N ARG A 24 7.33 -2.89 -13.69
CA ARG A 24 7.83 -4.19 -14.19
C ARG A 24 9.03 -4.07 -15.14
N ASN A 25 9.19 -2.92 -15.80
CA ASN A 25 10.32 -2.60 -16.67
C ASN A 25 11.40 -1.75 -15.97
N LYS A 26 11.33 -1.59 -14.65
CA LYS A 26 12.31 -0.83 -13.85
C LYS A 26 12.54 0.59 -14.38
N ILE A 27 11.45 1.29 -14.67
CA ILE A 27 11.44 2.66 -15.17
C ILE A 27 11.82 3.67 -14.09
N VAL A 28 11.42 3.41 -12.84
CA VAL A 28 11.87 4.13 -11.64
C VAL A 28 13.14 3.45 -11.14
N LYS A 29 14.27 4.15 -11.23
CA LYS A 29 15.61 3.63 -10.84
C LYS A 29 15.96 3.92 -9.38
N ASN A 30 15.65 5.12 -8.91
CA ASN A 30 15.85 5.52 -7.51
C ASN A 30 14.48 5.85 -6.90
N ALA A 31 13.87 4.85 -6.27
CA ALA A 31 12.51 4.97 -5.73
C ALA A 31 12.42 5.90 -4.53
N SER A 32 13.44 5.92 -3.65
CA SER A 32 13.50 6.84 -2.51
C SER A 32 13.52 8.32 -2.95
N ALA A 33 14.41 8.66 -3.89
CA ALA A 33 14.48 10.01 -4.44
C ALA A 33 13.21 10.38 -5.24
N PHE A 34 12.61 9.39 -5.93
CA PHE A 34 11.34 9.59 -6.63
C PHE A 34 10.22 9.92 -5.63
N ALA A 35 10.07 9.14 -4.56
CA ALA A 35 9.05 9.35 -3.54
C ALA A 35 9.18 10.75 -2.92
N LYS A 36 10.36 11.13 -2.43
CA LYS A 36 10.63 12.47 -1.88
C LYS A 36 10.20 13.60 -2.81
N LYS A 37 10.48 13.45 -4.10
CA LYS A 37 10.23 14.49 -5.10
C LYS A 37 8.77 14.58 -5.52
N TYR A 38 8.13 13.43 -5.74
CA TYR A 38 6.82 13.38 -6.40
C TYR A 38 5.66 13.16 -5.42
N CYS A 39 5.87 12.47 -4.29
CA CYS A 39 4.80 12.31 -3.30
C CYS A 39 4.40 13.66 -2.69
N ASN A 40 5.37 14.49 -2.33
CA ASN A 40 5.10 15.84 -1.81
C ASN A 40 4.38 16.72 -2.85
N ARG A 41 4.82 16.66 -4.12
CA ARG A 41 4.20 17.42 -5.22
C ARG A 41 2.73 17.06 -5.44
N GLU A 42 2.39 15.77 -5.36
CA GLU A 42 1.02 15.29 -5.61
C GLU A 42 0.15 15.24 -4.34
N GLY A 43 0.72 15.64 -3.19
CA GLY A 43 0.07 15.55 -1.88
C GLY A 43 -0.40 14.15 -1.57
N VAL A 44 0.49 13.16 -1.66
CA VAL A 44 0.18 11.75 -1.35
C VAL A 44 1.10 11.21 -0.24
N ASP A 45 0.63 10.17 0.45
CA ASP A 45 1.31 9.56 1.59
C ASP A 45 2.47 8.64 1.18
N GLY A 46 2.45 8.11 -0.05
CA GLY A 46 3.55 7.27 -0.51
C GLY A 46 3.53 6.83 -1.96
N LEU A 47 4.53 6.02 -2.29
CA LEU A 47 4.80 5.48 -3.62
C LEU A 47 4.71 3.94 -3.58
N LEU A 48 3.87 3.38 -4.45
CA LEU A 48 3.72 1.95 -4.67
C LEU A 48 4.24 1.60 -6.07
N LEU A 49 5.24 0.72 -6.12
CA LEU A 49 5.78 0.19 -7.35
C LEU A 49 5.34 -1.27 -7.51
N LEU A 50 4.65 -1.56 -8.61
CA LEU A 50 4.34 -2.92 -9.03
C LEU A 50 5.50 -3.44 -9.88
N GLU A 51 6.22 -4.43 -9.38
CA GLU A 51 7.37 -5.03 -10.04
C GLU A 51 7.11 -6.48 -10.45
N LYS A 52 7.99 -7.05 -11.27
CA LYS A 52 7.93 -8.49 -11.58
C LYS A 52 8.21 -9.28 -10.32
N SER A 53 7.40 -10.31 -10.08
CA SER A 53 7.64 -11.31 -9.04
C SER A 53 9.00 -11.99 -9.28
N ARG A 54 9.72 -12.31 -8.20
CA ARG A 54 10.95 -13.14 -8.28
C ARG A 54 10.66 -14.63 -8.11
N GLN A 55 9.52 -14.98 -7.54
CA GLN A 55 9.07 -16.36 -7.33
C GLN A 55 8.00 -16.75 -8.36
N ASN A 56 8.02 -18.02 -8.79
CA ASN A 56 7.03 -18.57 -9.74
C ASN A 56 5.60 -18.63 -9.19
N ARG A 57 5.39 -18.38 -7.88
CA ARG A 57 4.09 -18.56 -7.20
C ARG A 57 3.31 -17.27 -6.94
N SER A 58 3.83 -16.10 -7.33
CA SER A 58 3.18 -14.80 -7.10
C SER A 58 3.01 -14.03 -8.40
N ASP A 59 1.91 -13.28 -8.49
CA ASP A 59 1.52 -12.54 -9.69
C ASP A 59 2.40 -11.31 -9.92
N PHE A 60 2.87 -10.67 -8.85
CA PHE A 60 3.76 -9.51 -8.87
C PHE A 60 4.50 -9.31 -7.54
N LYS A 61 5.40 -8.32 -7.50
CA LYS A 61 6.00 -7.81 -6.27
C LYS A 61 5.53 -6.38 -5.99
N MET A 62 5.14 -6.10 -4.75
CA MET A 62 4.92 -4.75 -4.22
C MET A 62 6.22 -4.22 -3.63
N VAL A 63 6.58 -2.99 -3.99
CA VAL A 63 7.62 -2.20 -3.30
C VAL A 63 7.00 -0.89 -2.84
N TYR A 64 7.23 -0.53 -1.58
CA TYR A 64 6.59 0.61 -0.94
C TYR A 64 7.62 1.57 -0.34
N TYR A 65 7.44 2.86 -0.66
CA TYR A 65 8.17 3.95 -0.04
C TYR A 65 7.19 4.97 0.53
N ASN A 66 7.47 5.46 1.74
CA ASN A 66 6.79 6.61 2.31
C ASN A 66 7.10 7.89 1.53
N SER A 67 6.28 8.92 1.72
CA SER A 67 6.47 10.24 1.09
C SER A 67 7.82 10.89 1.41
N ASP A 68 8.40 10.59 2.57
CA ASP A 68 9.75 11.01 2.98
C ASP A 68 10.88 10.19 2.33
N GLY A 69 10.54 9.21 1.48
CA GLY A 69 11.48 8.33 0.80
C GLY A 69 12.07 7.21 1.65
N SER A 70 11.61 7.01 2.88
CA SER A 70 11.94 5.82 3.67
C SER A 70 11.25 4.58 3.08
N HIS A 71 11.93 3.45 3.12
CA HIS A 71 11.40 2.18 2.64
C HIS A 71 10.54 1.54 3.73
N ALA A 72 9.35 1.06 3.37
CA ALA A 72 8.43 0.41 4.29
C ALA A 72 8.13 -1.02 3.82
N SER A 73 8.07 -1.95 4.77
CA SER A 73 7.89 -3.38 4.50
C SER A 73 6.50 -3.70 3.94
N PHE A 74 5.47 -3.06 4.49
CA PHE A 74 4.07 -3.33 4.16
C PHE A 74 3.14 -2.22 4.64
N CYS A 75 2.09 -1.96 3.86
CA CYS A 75 0.96 -1.11 4.25
C CYS A 75 -0.33 -1.73 3.75
N GLY A 76 -1.28 -2.01 4.65
CA GLY A 76 -2.55 -2.66 4.29
C GLY A 76 -3.40 -1.83 3.32
N ASN A 77 -3.36 -0.49 3.44
CA ASN A 77 -4.06 0.42 2.53
C ASN A 77 -3.43 0.37 1.14
N GLY A 78 -2.10 0.48 1.07
CA GLY A 78 -1.37 0.38 -0.19
C GLY A 78 -1.51 -0.99 -0.86
N ALA A 79 -1.54 -2.06 -0.07
CA ALA A 79 -1.80 -3.42 -0.54
C ALA A 79 -3.17 -3.54 -1.23
N ARG A 80 -4.22 -2.87 -0.71
CA ARG A 80 -5.53 -2.83 -1.39
C ARG A 80 -5.45 -2.06 -2.70
N CYS A 81 -4.81 -0.90 -2.70
CA CYS A 81 -4.65 -0.07 -3.90
C CYS A 81 -3.88 -0.81 -5.00
N ILE A 82 -2.72 -1.41 -4.70
CA ILE A 82 -1.90 -2.09 -5.71
C ILE A 82 -2.57 -3.37 -6.23
N SER A 83 -3.34 -4.06 -5.40
CA SER A 83 -4.13 -5.24 -5.83
C SER A 83 -5.19 -4.83 -6.84
N LEU A 84 -5.95 -3.77 -6.55
CA LEU A 84 -6.93 -3.23 -7.50
C LEU A 84 -6.25 -2.72 -8.78
N PHE A 85 -5.12 -2.03 -8.66
CA PHE A 85 -4.33 -1.58 -9.81
C PHE A 85 -3.92 -2.75 -10.70
N ALA A 86 -3.40 -3.84 -10.10
CA ALA A 86 -2.99 -5.03 -10.84
C ALA A 86 -4.17 -5.67 -11.59
N TYR A 87 -5.32 -5.78 -10.95
CA TYR A 87 -6.54 -6.31 -11.55
C TYR A 87 -7.04 -5.45 -12.72
N LEU A 88 -7.19 -4.13 -12.52
CA LEU A 88 -7.67 -3.21 -13.56
C LEU A 88 -6.76 -3.17 -14.80
N ASN A 89 -5.44 -3.33 -14.59
CA ASN A 89 -4.46 -3.38 -15.67
C ASN A 89 -4.26 -4.79 -16.26
N LYS A 90 -5.10 -5.77 -15.90
CA LYS A 90 -5.01 -7.18 -16.35
C LYS A 90 -3.63 -7.81 -16.07
N ILE A 91 -2.98 -7.37 -14.99
CA ILE A 91 -1.68 -7.89 -14.54
C ILE A 91 -1.86 -9.14 -13.68
N ALA A 92 -2.93 -9.18 -12.88
CA ALA A 92 -3.25 -10.28 -11.99
C ALA A 92 -4.76 -10.57 -12.03
N PRO A 93 -5.19 -11.83 -11.80
CA PRO A 93 -6.61 -12.19 -11.69
C PRO A 93 -7.27 -11.63 -10.42
N SER A 94 -8.59 -11.73 -10.30
CA SER A 94 -9.33 -11.18 -9.15
C SER A 94 -8.92 -11.79 -7.80
N LYS A 95 -8.54 -13.08 -7.77
CA LYS A 95 -7.88 -13.74 -6.65
C LYS A 95 -6.39 -13.84 -6.97
N MET A 96 -5.56 -13.13 -6.20
CA MET A 96 -4.15 -12.97 -6.51
C MET A 96 -3.27 -13.18 -5.28
N SER A 97 -1.98 -13.34 -5.53
CA SER A 97 -0.95 -13.27 -4.50
C SER A 97 0.25 -12.45 -4.99
N PHE A 98 0.91 -11.74 -4.09
CA PHE A 98 2.05 -10.91 -4.43
C PHE A 98 3.09 -10.90 -3.32
N GLU A 99 4.35 -10.69 -3.72
CA GLU A 99 5.46 -10.53 -2.80
C GLU A 99 5.42 -9.14 -2.18
N SER A 100 5.71 -9.06 -0.89
CA SER A 100 6.08 -7.83 -0.19
C SER A 100 7.29 -8.11 0.68
N ASP A 101 7.89 -7.06 1.24
CA ASP A 101 8.99 -7.22 2.17
C ASP A 101 8.52 -7.75 3.55
N ALA A 102 7.20 -7.81 3.78
CA ALA A 102 6.59 -8.56 4.89
C ALA A 102 6.25 -10.02 4.56
N GLY A 103 6.58 -10.50 3.35
CA GLY A 103 6.31 -11.86 2.88
C GLY A 103 5.23 -11.93 1.79
N LEU A 104 4.75 -13.15 1.51
CA LEU A 104 3.72 -13.41 0.51
C LEU A 104 2.34 -12.97 1.04
N ILE A 105 1.64 -12.16 0.26
CA ILE A 105 0.34 -11.59 0.60
C ILE A 105 -0.70 -12.10 -0.38
N SER A 106 -1.90 -12.42 0.11
CA SER A 106 -3.04 -12.80 -0.72
C SER A 106 -4.08 -11.70 -0.75
N ALA A 107 -4.66 -11.46 -1.92
CA ALA A 107 -5.72 -10.48 -2.10
C ALA A 107 -6.85 -11.02 -2.98
N GLU A 108 -8.05 -10.48 -2.77
CA GLU A 108 -9.23 -10.81 -3.54
C GLU A 108 -10.04 -9.55 -3.85
N ILE A 109 -10.33 -9.31 -5.13
CA ILE A 109 -11.27 -8.30 -5.61
C ILE A 109 -12.67 -8.90 -5.59
N LYS A 110 -13.59 -8.31 -4.82
CA LYS A 110 -15.00 -8.69 -4.79
C LYS A 110 -15.77 -7.82 -5.78
N ASN A 111 -16.28 -8.43 -6.84
CA ASN A 111 -16.99 -7.78 -7.96
C ASN A 111 -18.41 -7.27 -7.61
N ASN A 112 -18.66 -6.87 -6.36
CA ASN A 112 -20.01 -6.73 -5.83
C ASN A 112 -20.44 -5.29 -5.52
N LEU A 113 -19.61 -4.27 -5.81
CA LEU A 113 -20.00 -2.89 -5.58
C LEU A 113 -20.25 -2.17 -6.91
N LYS A 114 -21.55 -1.98 -7.22
CA LYS A 114 -21.98 -0.79 -7.97
C LYS A 114 -21.80 0.39 -7.04
N CYS A 115 -20.98 1.35 -7.44
CA CYS A 115 -20.76 2.55 -6.65
C CYS A 115 -22.06 3.35 -6.58
N HIS A 116 -22.53 3.61 -5.38
CA HIS A 116 -23.62 4.54 -5.15
C HIS A 116 -23.02 5.95 -5.16
N CYS A 117 -23.01 6.58 -6.32
CA CYS A 117 -22.72 8.01 -6.44
C CYS A 117 -23.79 8.62 -7.35
N GLU A 118 -24.98 8.82 -6.82
CA GLU A 118 -26.15 9.30 -7.58
C GLU A 118 -26.06 10.78 -8.02
N SER A 119 -24.88 11.43 -7.96
CA SER A 119 -24.83 12.89 -8.09
C SER A 119 -23.60 13.51 -8.76
N ARG A 120 -22.78 12.82 -9.58
CA ARG A 120 -21.74 13.53 -10.39
C ARG A 120 -21.47 12.94 -11.79
N PRO A 121 -21.31 13.76 -12.84
CA PRO A 121 -20.95 13.31 -14.19
C PRO A 121 -19.42 13.15 -14.39
N VAL A 122 -19.07 12.22 -15.30
CA VAL A 122 -17.77 11.91 -15.94
C VAL A 122 -16.51 12.01 -15.04
N GLY A 123 -16.04 10.86 -14.55
CA GLY A 123 -14.94 10.75 -13.58
C GLY A 123 -15.26 9.79 -12.42
N SER A 124 -16.05 8.74 -12.72
CA SER A 124 -16.67 7.86 -11.74
C SER A 124 -15.63 7.10 -10.91
N TRP A 125 -15.56 7.40 -9.62
CA TRP A 125 -14.81 6.62 -8.65
C TRP A 125 -15.42 5.22 -8.58
N GLN A 126 -14.71 4.23 -9.12
CA GLN A 126 -15.08 2.83 -8.94
C GLN A 126 -14.52 2.33 -7.61
N SER A 127 -15.34 2.38 -6.56
CA SER A 127 -15.07 1.68 -5.32
C SER A 127 -15.26 0.17 -5.54
N GLN A 128 -14.20 -0.58 -5.30
CA GLN A 128 -14.21 -2.03 -5.29
C GLN A 128 -13.88 -2.51 -3.88
N THR A 129 -14.56 -3.55 -3.42
CA THR A 129 -14.16 -4.20 -2.17
C THR A 129 -12.93 -5.04 -2.45
N VAL A 130 -11.81 -4.64 -1.85
CA VAL A 130 -10.55 -5.38 -1.92
C VAL A 130 -10.29 -6.00 -0.55
N LYS A 131 -10.28 -7.33 -0.49
CA LYS A 131 -9.82 -8.07 0.70
C LYS A 131 -8.33 -8.34 0.57
N VAL A 132 -7.58 -8.04 1.62
CA VAL A 132 -6.15 -8.35 1.72
C VAL A 132 -5.96 -9.16 3.00
N LYS A 133 -5.25 -10.29 2.90
CA LYS A 133 -4.85 -11.05 4.08
C LYS A 133 -3.63 -10.37 4.70
N MET A 134 -3.80 -9.85 5.92
CA MET A 134 -2.71 -9.25 6.67
C MET A 134 -1.67 -10.32 7.07
N PRO A 135 -0.38 -9.96 7.18
CA PRO A 135 0.62 -10.81 7.82
C PRO A 135 0.14 -11.26 9.21
N ALA A 136 0.50 -12.49 9.59
CA ALA A 136 0.19 -12.97 10.93
C ALA A 136 0.85 -12.07 11.99
N PRO A 137 0.12 -11.66 13.03
CA PRO A 137 0.67 -10.82 14.09
C PRO A 137 1.81 -11.56 14.81
N LYS A 138 2.85 -10.81 15.17
CA LYS A 138 4.02 -11.32 15.89
C LYS A 138 4.35 -10.45 17.09
N ASN A 139 5.13 -11.01 18.01
CA ASN A 139 5.73 -10.32 19.15
C ASN A 139 4.70 -9.58 20.00
N PHE A 140 3.51 -10.16 20.17
CA PHE A 140 2.45 -9.56 20.97
C PHE A 140 2.91 -9.40 22.42
N LYS A 141 2.76 -8.20 22.97
CA LYS A 141 3.03 -7.88 24.38
C LYS A 141 1.85 -7.09 24.94
N MET A 142 1.39 -7.50 26.11
CA MET A 142 0.36 -6.81 26.87
C MET A 142 0.97 -6.02 28.01
N ASP A 143 0.23 -5.00 28.43
CA ASP A 143 0.34 -4.33 29.73
C ASP A 143 1.79 -3.93 30.08
N PHE A 144 2.48 -3.26 29.15
CA PHE A 144 3.77 -2.64 29.46
C PHE A 144 3.60 -1.15 29.69
N ASP A 145 4.31 -0.64 30.68
CA ASP A 145 4.31 0.78 31.01
C ASP A 145 5.08 1.58 29.95
N LEU A 146 4.42 2.60 29.40
CA LEU A 146 5.03 3.58 28.51
C LEU A 146 4.91 4.97 29.13
N THR A 147 6.04 5.62 29.39
CA THR A 147 6.07 7.02 29.81
C THR A 147 6.26 7.92 28.59
N ALA A 148 5.29 8.80 28.33
CA ALA A 148 5.35 9.83 27.29
C ALA A 148 4.75 11.14 27.83
N ASP A 149 5.36 12.29 27.52
CA ASP A 149 4.92 13.61 27.99
C ASP A 149 4.64 13.67 29.51
N ASN A 150 5.51 13.05 30.31
CA ASN A 150 5.39 12.93 31.78
C ASN A 150 4.10 12.24 32.28
N LYS A 151 3.43 11.46 31.43
CA LYS A 151 2.31 10.59 31.80
C LYS A 151 2.67 9.14 31.58
N ASN A 152 2.15 8.26 32.43
CA ASN A 152 2.27 6.81 32.27
C ASN A 152 1.02 6.29 31.56
N PHE A 153 1.24 5.47 30.54
CA PHE A 153 0.20 4.80 29.78
C PHE A 153 0.39 3.30 29.88
N GLU A 154 -0.71 2.58 30.05
CA GLU A 154 -0.78 1.15 29.78
C GLU A 154 -0.79 0.94 28.26
N ALA A 155 0.22 0.25 27.75
CA ALA A 155 0.44 0.08 26.32
C ALA A 155 0.51 -1.39 25.90
N TYR A 156 0.12 -1.61 24.65
CA TYR A 156 0.08 -2.92 24.00
C TYR A 156 0.91 -2.86 22.73
N PHE A 157 1.69 -3.90 22.44
CA PHE A 157 2.53 -3.94 21.25
C PHE A 157 2.18 -5.14 20.37
N VAL A 158 2.14 -4.92 19.06
CA VAL A 158 1.99 -5.98 18.07
C VAL A 158 2.69 -5.62 16.76
N HIS A 159 3.32 -6.60 16.14
CA HIS A 159 3.92 -6.45 14.82
C HIS A 159 3.06 -7.13 13.74
N THR A 160 2.39 -6.35 12.89
CA THR A 160 1.48 -6.85 11.82
C THR A 160 2.08 -6.72 10.41
N GLY A 161 3.40 -6.55 10.33
CA GLY A 161 4.17 -6.25 9.12
C GLY A 161 5.03 -5.00 9.32
N VAL A 162 4.54 -4.08 10.14
CA VAL A 162 5.26 -2.95 10.74
C VAL A 162 4.95 -2.91 12.25
N PRO A 163 5.82 -2.33 13.10
CA PRO A 163 5.60 -2.25 14.54
C PRO A 163 4.47 -1.28 14.89
N HIS A 164 3.58 -1.68 15.81
CA HIS A 164 2.53 -0.83 16.35
C HIS A 164 2.53 -0.89 17.88
N THR A 165 2.42 0.27 18.51
CA THR A 165 2.10 0.43 19.92
C THR A 165 0.70 1.03 20.03
N VAL A 166 -0.17 0.43 20.82
CA VAL A 166 -1.55 0.83 21.05
C VAL A 166 -1.69 1.26 22.50
N ILE A 167 -2.31 2.41 22.72
CA ILE A 167 -2.71 2.93 24.02
C ILE A 167 -4.21 3.21 23.99
N PHE A 168 -4.90 3.01 25.12
CA PHE A 168 -6.29 3.39 25.27
C PHE A 168 -6.34 4.75 25.99
N VAL A 169 -7.07 5.71 25.40
CA VAL A 169 -7.18 7.09 25.88
C VAL A 169 -8.63 7.50 26.08
#